data_AF-A0A538B325-F1
#
_entry.id   AF-A0A538B325-F1
#
_cell.length_a   1.000
_cell.length_b   1.000
_cell.length_c   1.000
_cell.angle_alpha   90.00
_cell.angle_beta   90.00
_cell.angle_gamma   90.00
#
_symmetry.space_group_name_H-M   'P 1'
#
loop_
_entity.id
_entity.type
_entity.pdbx_description
1 polymer ?
#
loop_
_entity_poly.entity_id
_entity_poly.type
_entity_poly.pdbx_seq_one_letter_code
_entity_poly.pdbx_strand_id
1 'polypeptide(L)'
;MENEERQQLAEDEKLLRRAEKALTEIKVAQGLSEPHAGVLAALRIRLKGDPGKSLEDLMDAAGDLGGPDLKDLMSKGEQPKKSLDDILAQKPKPKPDWPSG
;
A
#
# COMPACT_ATOMS: atom_id res chain seq x y z
N MET A 1 -28.78 -29.31 7.66
CA MET A 1 -27.50 -29.04 8.33
C MET A 1 -26.35 -28.86 7.34
N GLU A 2 -25.78 -29.88 6.70
CA GLU A 2 -24.60 -29.69 5.83
C GLU A 2 -24.82 -28.71 4.65
N ASN A 3 -26.03 -28.65 4.09
CA ASN A 3 -26.35 -27.74 2.99
C ASN A 3 -26.48 -26.27 3.46
N GLU A 4 -26.94 -26.05 4.70
CA GLU A 4 -27.10 -24.72 5.30
C GLU A 4 -25.73 -24.13 5.66
N GLU A 5 -24.82 -24.96 6.18
CA GLU A 5 -23.45 -24.55 6.49
C GLU A 5 -22.69 -24.14 5.23
N ARG A 6 -22.82 -24.91 4.14
CA ARG A 6 -22.24 -24.54 2.84
C ARG A 6 -22.81 -23.23 2.29
N GLN A 7 -24.11 -23.01 2.46
CA GLN A 7 -24.76 -21.77 2.04
C GLN A 7 -24.29 -20.58 2.88
N GLN A 8 -24.13 -20.76 4.19
CA GLN A 8 -23.60 -19.73 5.08
C GLN A 8 -22.16 -19.37 4.72
N LEU A 9 -21.30 -20.35 4.47
CA LEU A 9 -19.92 -20.12 4.03
C LEU A 9 -19.85 -19.33 2.72
N ALA A 10 -20.76 -19.61 1.78
CA ALA A 10 -20.83 -18.89 0.51
C ALA A 10 -21.28 -17.43 0.68
N GLU A 11 -22.25 -17.17 1.57
CA GLU A 11 -22.68 -15.79 1.89
C GLU A 11 -21.59 -15.02 2.64
N ASP A 12 -20.92 -15.66 3.60
CA ASP A 12 -19.78 -15.08 4.31
C ASP A 12 -18.65 -14.71 3.35
N GLU A 13 -18.31 -15.59 2.41
CA GLU A 13 -17.29 -15.30 1.40
C GLU A 13 -17.68 -14.10 0.54
N LYS A 14 -18.94 -13.99 0.12
CA LYS A 14 -19.44 -12.81 -0.63
C LYS A 14 -19.30 -11.53 0.19
N LEU A 15 -19.61 -11.58 1.48
CA LEU A 15 -19.47 -10.45 2.38
C LEU A 15 -18.00 -10.02 2.50
N LEU A 16 -17.09 -10.97 2.68
CA LEU A 16 -15.65 -10.70 2.75
C LEU A 16 -15.12 -10.07 1.45
N ARG A 17 -15.57 -10.54 0.28
CA ARG A 17 -15.20 -9.95 -1.03
C ARG A 17 -15.68 -8.50 -1.16
N ARG A 18 -16.88 -8.18 -0.66
CA ARG A 18 -17.38 -6.80 -0.63
C ARG A 18 -16.56 -5.92 0.31
N ALA A 19 -16.17 -6.45 1.47
CA ALA A 19 -15.30 -5.74 2.40
C ALA A 19 -13.91 -5.45 1.81
N GLU A 20 -13.30 -6.42 1.11
CA GLU A 20 -12.04 -6.23 0.39
C GLU A 20 -12.15 -5.09 -0.65
N LYS A 21 -13.23 -5.11 -1.44
CA LYS A 21 -13.49 -4.10 -2.47
C LYS A 21 -13.63 -2.71 -1.85
N ALA A 22 -14.48 -2.56 -0.83
CA ALA A 22 -14.71 -1.28 -0.17
C ALA A 22 -13.43 -0.70 0.45
N LEU A 23 -12.64 -1.53 1.15
CA LEU A 23 -11.36 -1.09 1.73
C LEU A 23 -10.33 -0.73 0.65
N THR A 24 -10.36 -1.40 -0.50
CA THR A 24 -9.50 -1.04 -1.64
C THR A 24 -9.91 0.29 -2.26
N GLU A 25 -11.20 0.54 -2.43
CA GLU A 25 -11.73 1.82 -2.92
C GLU A 25 -11.34 2.98 -1.98
N ILE A 26 -11.47 2.77 -0.67
CA ILE A 26 -11.03 3.74 0.35
C ILE A 26 -9.51 3.97 0.27
N LYS A 27 -8.71 2.91 0.14
CA LYS A 27 -7.25 3.02 -0.01
C LYS A 27 -6.88 3.93 -1.19
N VAL A 28 -7.54 3.75 -2.34
CA VAL A 28 -7.27 4.52 -3.56
C VAL A 28 -7.72 5.97 -3.40
N ALA A 29 -8.89 6.21 -2.80
CA ALA A 29 -9.46 7.55 -2.70
C ALA A 29 -8.79 8.44 -1.65
N GLN A 30 -8.45 7.89 -0.48
CA GLN A 30 -8.04 8.67 0.69
C GLN A 30 -6.91 8.02 1.52
N GLY A 31 -6.43 6.85 1.12
CA GLY A 31 -5.52 6.05 1.94
C GLY A 31 -6.23 5.30 3.06
N LEU A 32 -5.49 4.45 3.77
CA LEU A 32 -5.99 3.68 4.91
C LEU A 32 -5.19 4.00 6.17
N SER A 33 -5.88 3.97 7.31
CA SER A 33 -5.20 3.87 8.60
C SER A 33 -4.50 2.52 8.72
N GLU A 34 -3.47 2.44 9.56
CA GLU A 34 -2.71 1.21 9.79
C GLU A 34 -3.61 0.00 10.18
N PRO A 35 -4.61 0.14 11.07
CA PRO A 35 -5.54 -0.96 11.35
C PRO A 35 -6.33 -1.42 10.12
N HIS A 36 -6.81 -0.49 9.28
CA HIS A 36 -7.57 -0.83 8.08
C HIS A 36 -6.69 -1.50 7.02
N ALA A 37 -5.42 -1.10 6.90
CA ALA A 37 -4.45 -1.74 6.03
C ALA A 37 -4.19 -3.20 6.45
N GLY A 38 -4.05 -3.45 7.77
CA GLY A 38 -3.93 -4.79 8.32
C GLY A 38 -5.13 -5.68 8.03
N VAL A 39 -6.36 -5.14 8.18
CA VAL A 39 -7.60 -5.86 7.84
C VAL A 39 -7.67 -6.18 6.35
N LEU A 40 -7.35 -5.22 5.47
CA LEU A 40 -7.33 -5.46 4.03
C LEU A 40 -6.33 -6.54 3.62
N ALA A 41 -5.14 -6.55 4.25
CA ALA A 41 -4.15 -7.61 4.03
C ALA A 41 -4.68 -8.98 4.47
N ALA A 42 -5.26 -9.08 5.67
CA ALA A 42 -5.84 -10.33 6.17
C ALA A 42 -6.97 -10.85 5.27
N LEU A 43 -7.87 -9.97 4.79
CA LEU A 43 -8.93 -10.33 3.85
C LEU A 43 -8.36 -10.86 2.54
N ARG A 44 -7.32 -10.22 1.99
CA ARG A 44 -6.68 -10.67 0.74
C ARG A 44 -6.04 -12.05 0.90
N ILE A 45 -5.34 -12.30 2.00
CA ILE A 45 -4.78 -13.62 2.31
C ILE A 45 -5.90 -14.67 2.39
N ARG A 46 -6.99 -14.37 3.11
CA ARG A 46 -8.10 -15.30 3.34
C ARG A 46 -8.91 -15.62 2.07
N LEU A 47 -9.10 -14.64 1.18
CA LEU A 47 -9.94 -14.75 -0.02
C LEU A 47 -9.19 -15.23 -1.25
N LYS A 48 -7.97 -14.75 -1.46
CA LYS A 48 -7.14 -15.11 -2.63
C LYS A 48 -6.35 -16.39 -2.36
N GLY A 49 -6.26 -16.82 -1.10
CA GLY A 49 -5.86 -18.16 -0.72
C GLY A 49 -4.46 -18.51 -1.19
N ASP A 50 -3.49 -17.61 -1.07
CA ASP A 50 -2.13 -17.91 -1.53
C ASP A 50 -1.04 -17.25 -0.67
N PRO A 51 -0.30 -18.02 0.15
CA PRO A 51 1.00 -17.61 0.69
C PRO A 51 2.11 -17.56 -0.38
N GLY A 52 1.82 -17.94 -1.64
CA GLY A 52 2.76 -18.08 -2.75
C GLY A 52 2.63 -17.08 -3.90
N LYS A 53 1.70 -16.10 -3.84
CA LYS A 53 1.85 -14.92 -4.70
C LYS A 53 2.98 -14.09 -4.13
N SER A 54 4.12 -14.22 -4.81
CA SER A 54 5.41 -13.71 -4.38
C SER A 54 5.33 -12.25 -3.98
N LEU A 55 6.29 -11.84 -3.14
CA LEU A 55 6.55 -10.45 -2.84
C LEU A 55 6.53 -9.59 -4.11
N GLU A 56 7.01 -10.11 -5.24
CA GLU A 56 6.91 -9.51 -6.58
C GLU A 56 5.48 -9.17 -7.03
N ASP A 57 4.48 -10.05 -6.91
CA ASP A 57 3.09 -9.72 -7.27
C ASP A 57 2.50 -8.63 -6.35
N LEU A 58 2.95 -8.60 -5.10
CA LEU A 58 2.56 -7.60 -4.11
C LEU A 58 3.28 -6.26 -4.37
N MET A 59 4.53 -6.31 -4.88
CA MET A 59 5.32 -5.16 -5.30
C MET A 59 4.84 -4.59 -6.64
N ASP A 60 4.46 -5.39 -7.63
CA ASP A 60 3.86 -4.92 -8.88
C ASP A 60 2.53 -4.19 -8.60
N ALA A 61 1.72 -4.71 -7.68
CA ALA A 61 0.50 -4.04 -7.22
C ALA A 61 0.75 -2.78 -6.36
N ALA A 62 1.98 -2.57 -5.89
CA ALA A 62 2.40 -1.38 -5.13
C ALA A 62 3.22 -0.39 -5.97
N GLY A 63 3.88 -0.85 -7.04
CA GLY A 63 4.64 -0.04 -8.01
C GLY A 63 3.72 0.85 -8.85
N ASP A 64 2.45 0.48 -9.01
CA ASP A 64 1.40 1.33 -9.58
C ASP A 64 1.04 2.53 -8.68
N LEU A 65 1.58 2.63 -7.45
CA LEU A 65 1.42 3.78 -6.55
C LEU A 65 2.58 4.80 -6.65
N GLY A 66 3.47 4.68 -7.64
CA GLY A 66 4.45 5.72 -8.01
C GLY A 66 5.50 6.06 -6.94
N GLY A 67 5.74 5.15 -6.00
CA GLY A 67 6.75 5.31 -4.95
C GLY A 67 8.05 4.53 -5.22
N PRO A 68 9.16 4.84 -4.52
CA PRO A 68 10.41 4.11 -4.67
C PRO A 68 10.25 2.63 -4.30
N ASP A 69 10.86 1.75 -5.09
CA ASP A 69 10.84 0.31 -4.83
C ASP A 69 11.36 -0.01 -3.42
N LEU A 70 10.65 -0.90 -2.72
CA LEU A 70 11.00 -1.30 -1.35
C LEU A 70 12.41 -1.92 -1.26
N LYS A 71 12.85 -2.57 -2.34
CA LYS A 71 14.22 -3.08 -2.51
C LYS A 71 15.25 -1.96 -2.61
N ASP A 72 14.89 -0.83 -3.23
CA ASP A 72 15.71 0.37 -3.30
C ASP A 72 15.76 1.09 -1.93
N LEU A 73 14.66 1.04 -1.17
CA LEU A 73 14.59 1.56 0.20
C LEU A 73 15.41 0.74 1.21
N MET A 74 15.41 -0.59 1.06
CA MET A 74 16.22 -1.49 1.89
C MET A 74 17.69 -1.52 1.49
N SER A 75 18.00 -1.32 0.20
CA SER A 75 19.39 -1.21 -0.30
C SER A 75 20.00 0.16 -0.01
N LYS A 76 19.18 1.21 0.14
CA LYS A 76 19.58 2.46 0.77
C LYS A 76 19.72 2.25 2.28
N GLY A 77 20.83 1.62 2.67
CA GLY A 77 21.31 1.67 4.06
C GLY A 77 21.28 3.12 4.56
N GLU A 78 20.90 3.29 5.83
CA GLU A 78 20.63 4.57 6.48
C GLU A 78 21.54 5.68 5.95
N GLN A 79 21.01 6.49 5.04
CA GLN A 79 21.64 7.75 4.70
C GLN A 79 21.59 8.60 5.97
N PRO A 80 22.71 9.22 6.40
CA PRO A 80 22.72 10.03 7.61
C PRO A 80 21.63 11.10 7.47
N LYS A 81 20.62 11.02 8.35
CA LYS A 81 19.53 11.98 8.41
C LYS A 81 20.16 13.34 8.67
N LYS A 82 20.15 14.23 7.67
CA LYS A 82 20.55 15.63 7.86
C LYS A 82 19.69 16.19 8.99
N SER A 83 20.35 16.71 10.01
CA SER A 83 19.68 17.26 11.18
C SER A 83 18.82 18.45 10.77
N LEU A 84 17.83 18.81 11.58
CA LEU A 84 16.95 19.96 11.30
C LEU A 84 17.75 21.27 11.16
N ASP A 85 18.85 21.42 11.90
CA ASP A 85 19.77 22.57 11.77
C ASP A 85 20.45 22.63 10.39
N ASP A 86 20.81 21.49 9.80
CA ASP A 86 21.42 21.40 8.46
C ASP A 86 20.43 21.77 7.35
N ILE A 87 19.13 21.61 7.59
CA ILE A 87 18.07 21.99 6.65
C ILE A 87 17.80 23.50 6.75
N LEU A 88 17.80 24.05 7.96
CA LEU A 88 17.60 25.48 8.20
C LEU A 88 18.81 26.33 7.76
N ALA A 89 20.01 25.77 7.81
CA ALA A 89 21.24 26.44 7.36
C ALA A 89 21.41 26.45 5.82
N GLN A 90 20.60 25.70 5.07
CA GLN A 90 20.69 25.67 3.61
C GLN A 90 20.14 26.96 3.01
N LYS A 91 21.02 27.76 2.42
CA LYS A 91 20.62 28.94 1.63
C LYS A 91 19.72 28.50 0.46
N PRO A 92 18.59 29.19 0.22
CA PRO A 92 17.69 28.84 -0.87
C PRO A 92 18.43 28.93 -2.21
N LYS A 93 18.33 27.86 -3.01
CA LYS A 93 18.89 27.85 -4.37
C LYS A 93 18.18 28.93 -5.21
N PRO A 94 18.92 29.65 -6.07
CA PRO A 94 18.33 30.66 -6.94
C PRO A 94 17.28 30.00 -7.83
N LYS A 95 16.16 30.71 -8.03
CA LYS A 95 15.06 30.27 -8.90
C LYS A 95 15.64 30.02 -10.30
N PRO A 96 15.33 28.90 -10.96
CA PRO A 96 15.75 28.69 -12.33
C PRO A 96 15.06 29.71 -13.24
N ASP A 97 15.81 30.32 -14.15
CA ASP A 97 15.25 31.18 -15.20
C ASP A 97 14.53 30.31 -16.22
N TRP A 98 13.20 30.29 -16.16
CA TRP A 98 12.38 29.77 -17.25
C TRP A 98 12.35 30.83 -18.36
N PRO A 99 12.59 30.46 -19.64
CA PRO A 99 12.40 31.39 -20.74
C PRO A 99 10.90 31.66 -20.89
N SER A 100 10.52 32.91 -20.69
CA SER A 100 9.17 33.38 -21.03
C SER A 100 9.01 33.30 -22.55
N GLY A 101 8.05 32.50 -23.00
CA GLY A 101 7.60 32.39 -24.39
C GLY A 101 6.09 32.46 -24.44
#